data_AF-A0A9X4P1J3-F1
#
_entry.id   AF-A0A9X4P1J3-F1
#
_cell.length_a   1.000
_cell.length_b   1.000
_cell.length_c   1.000
_cell.angle_alpha   90.00
_cell.angle_beta   90.00
_cell.angle_gamma   90.00
#
_symmetry.space_group_name_H-M   'P 1'
#
loop_
_entity.id
_entity.type
_entity.pdbx_description
1 polymer ?
#
loop_
_entity_poly.entity_id
_entity_poly.type
_entity_poly.pdbx_seq_one_letter_code
_entity_poly.pdbx_strand_id
1 'polypeptide(L)' 'MSEKLKTIKELADELGVSKQGVRYHMKSIPQKELKKNNKGIVVLNIEQQNFIKRKAKSDTTVSGKSDTAVSGKS' A
#
# COMPACT_ATOMS: atom_id res chain seq x y z
N MET A 1 -15.27 0.84 18.85
CA MET A 1 -14.68 0.49 17.54
C MET A 1 -13.18 0.54 17.68
N SER A 2 -12.49 -0.60 17.67
CA SER A 2 -11.03 -0.63 17.72
C SER A 2 -10.48 -0.10 16.40
N GLU A 3 -9.72 1.00 16.42
CA GLU A 3 -9.03 1.50 15.23
C GLU A 3 -8.07 0.41 14.73
N LYS A 4 -8.45 -0.31 13.65
CA LYS A 4 -7.59 -1.34 13.04
C LYS A 4 -6.50 -0.65 12.23
N LEU A 5 -5.43 -0.27 12.92
CA LEU A 5 -4.24 0.33 12.33
C LEU A 5 -3.38 -0.73 11.65
N LYS A 6 -2.84 -0.42 10.47
CA LYS A 6 -1.90 -1.29 9.76
C LYS A 6 -0.66 -0.54 9.35
N THR A 7 0.48 -1.21 9.41
CA THR A 7 1.73 -0.71 8.85
C THR A 7 1.70 -0.79 7.32
N ILE A 8 2.63 -0.06 6.69
CA ILE A 8 2.90 -0.15 5.24
C ILE A 8 3.16 -1.61 4.83
N LYS A 9 3.88 -2.38 5.67
CA LYS A 9 4.21 -3.78 5.41
C LYS A 9 2.94 -4.63 5.38
N GLU A 10 2.11 -4.56 6.42
CA GLU A 10 0.89 -5.36 6.51
C GLU A 10 -0.10 -5.03 5.38
N LEU A 11 -0.21 -3.74 5.02
CA LEU A 11 -1.08 -3.32 3.92
C LEU A 11 -0.55 -3.79 2.56
N ALA A 12 0.77 -3.81 2.37
CA ALA A 12 1.40 -4.32 1.16
C ALA A 12 1.20 -5.83 1.02
N ASP A 13 1.44 -6.58 2.10
CA ASP A 13 1.26 -8.03 2.16
C ASP A 13 -0.22 -8.41 1.92
N GLU A 14 -1.18 -7.65 2.46
CA GLU A 14 -2.63 -7.85 2.22
C GLU A 14 -3.05 -7.55 0.78
N LEU A 15 -2.43 -6.55 0.16
CA LEU A 15 -2.76 -6.12 -1.21
C LEU A 15 -2.00 -6.91 -2.28
N GLY A 16 -1.00 -7.70 -1.91
CA GLY A 16 -0.10 -8.36 -2.86
C GLY A 16 0.75 -7.38 -3.69
N VAL A 17 1.01 -6.19 -3.14
CA VAL A 17 1.79 -5.13 -3.80
C VAL A 17 3.12 -4.90 -3.08
N SER A 18 4.05 -4.18 -3.71
CA SER A 18 5.28 -3.79 -3.04
C SER A 18 5.03 -2.72 -1.97
N LYS A 19 5.84 -2.72 -0.90
CA LYS A 19 5.87 -1.62 0.10
C LYS A 19 6.05 -0.25 -0.55
N GLN A 20 6.75 -0.21 -1.68
CA GLN A 20 6.99 1.02 -2.43
C GLN A 20 5.72 1.52 -3.13
N GLY A 21 4.89 0.63 -3.67
CA GLY A 21 3.58 0.99 -4.23
C GLY A 21 2.66 1.61 -3.17
N VAL A 22 2.63 1.03 -1.97
CA VAL A 22 1.91 1.60 -0.83
C VAL A 22 2.46 2.99 -0.46
N ARG A 23 3.79 3.15 -0.35
CA ARG A 23 4.43 4.44 -0.05
C ARG A 23 4.15 5.50 -1.11
N TYR A 24 4.10 5.10 -2.39
CA TYR A 24 3.83 5.99 -3.50
C TYR A 24 2.45 6.64 -3.35
N HIS A 25 1.41 5.84 -3.09
CA HIS A 25 0.07 6.38 -2.83
C HIS A 25 -0.03 7.15 -1.51
N MET A 26 0.77 6.78 -0.51
CA MET A 26 0.85 7.49 0.76
C MET A 26 1.40 8.92 0.63
N LYS A 27 2.19 9.23 -0.42
CA LYS A 27 2.62 10.62 -0.69
C LYS A 27 1.44 11.57 -0.95
N SER A 28 0.29 11.04 -1.38
CA SER A 28 -0.94 11.82 -1.55
C SER A 28 -1.67 12.10 -0.22
N ILE A 29 -1.24 11.50 0.89
CA ILE A 29 -1.83 11.68 2.21
C ILE A 29 -1.00 12.74 2.96
N PRO A 30 -1.64 13.73 3.60
CA PRO A 30 -0.93 14.72 4.41
C PRO A 30 -0.14 14.03 5.53
N GLN A 31 1.16 14.29 5.63
CA GLN A 31 2.02 13.64 6.66
C GLN A 31 1.59 13.99 8.10
N LYS A 32 0.92 15.13 8.28
CA LYS A 32 0.32 15.57 9.56
C LYS A 32 -0.77 14.62 10.09
N GLU A 33 -1.40 13.84 9.21
CA GLU A 33 -2.47 12.89 9.57
C GLU A 33 -1.94 11.46 9.77
N LEU A 34 -0.64 11.23 9.53
CA LEU A 34 -0.06 9.92 9.74
C LEU A 34 0.26 9.71 11.22
N LYS A 35 -0.38 8.71 11.81
CA LYS A 35 -0.06 8.26 13.17
C LYS A 35 1.20 7.39 13.14
N LYS A 36 1.95 7.43 14.24
CA LYS A 36 3.03 6.47 14.53
C LYS A 36 2.61 5.63 15.72
N ASN A 37 2.96 4.36 15.72
CA ASN A 37 2.79 3.51 16.89
C ASN A 37 3.89 3.79 17.93
N ASN A 38 3.82 3.10 19.08
CA ASN A 38 4.79 3.23 20.18
C ASN A 38 6.24 2.86 19.78
N LYS A 39 6.44 2.24 18.61
CA LYS A 39 7.75 1.88 18.05
C LYS A 39 8.24 2.90 17.01
N GLY A 40 7.54 4.02 16.84
CA GLY A 40 7.87 5.06 15.85
C GLY A 40 7.53 4.67 14.40
N ILE A 41 6.83 3.55 14.18
CA ILE A 41 6.47 3.06 12.84
C ILE A 41 5.17 3.73 12.41
N VAL A 42 5.16 4.24 11.17
CA VAL A 42 3.97 4.82 10.53
C VAL A 42 2.89 3.74 10.37
N VAL A 43 1.71 4.04 10.87
CA VAL A 43 0.52 3.19 10.78
C VAL A 43 -0.63 3.97 10.15
N LEU A 44 -1.42 3.25 9.36
CA LEU A 44 -2.50 3.78 8.54
C LEU A 44 -3.84 3.40 9.19
N ASN A 45 -4.75 4.37 9.30
CA ASN A 45 -6.12 4.12 9.73
C ASN A 45 -6.96 3.46 8.60
N ILE A 46 -8.21 3.11 8.90
CA ILE A 46 -9.10 2.43 7.94
C ILE A 46 -9.35 3.29 6.70
N GLU A 47 -9.51 4.61 6.84
CA GLU A 47 -9.78 5.52 5.73
C GLU A 47 -8.58 5.62 4.77
N GLN A 48 -7.37 5.78 5.32
CA GLN A 48 -6.11 5.80 4.59
C GLN A 48 -5.85 4.44 3.91
N GLN A 49 -6.11 3.33 4.61
CA GLN A 49 -6.05 2.00 4.02
C GLN A 49 -7.01 1.86 2.84
N ASN A 50 -8.28 2.29 2.99
CA ASN A 50 -9.27 2.21 1.92
C ASN A 50 -8.90 3.10 0.72
N PHE A 51 -8.35 4.29 0.96
CA PHE A 51 -7.84 5.16 -0.09
C PHE A 51 -6.73 4.48 -0.90
N ILE A 52 -5.73 3.90 -0.21
CA ILE A 52 -4.62 3.19 -0.86
C ILE A 52 -5.14 1.94 -1.58
N LYS A 53 -6.05 1.18 -0.98
CA LYS A 53 -6.67 -0.01 -1.60
C LYS A 53 -7.38 0.33 -2.91
N ARG A 54 -8.10 1.46 -2.95
CA ARG A 54 -8.77 1.92 -4.19
C ARG A 54 -7.76 2.28 -5.27
N LYS A 55 -6.68 3.01 -4.93
CA LYS A 55 -5.62 3.36 -5.89
C LYS A 55 -4.82 2.15 -6.38
N ALA A 56 -4.45 1.25 -5.47
CA ALA A 56 -3.70 0.05 -5.81
C ALA A 56 -4.50 -0.88 -6.74
N LYS A 57 -5.83 -0.96 -6.57
CA LYS A 57 -6.72 -1.71 -7.47
C LYS A 57 -7.00 -1.01 -8.80
N SER A 58 -7.05 0.33 -8.81
CA SER A 58 -7.24 1.06 -10.08
C SER A 58 -6.03 0.90 -10.99
N ASP A 59 -4.83 0.93 -10.42
CA ASP A 59 -3.58 0.75 -11.18
C ASP A 59 -3.46 -0.65 -11.77
N THR A 60 -4.05 -1.68 -11.14
CA THR A 60 -4.10 -3.03 -11.72
C THR A 60 -5.16 -3.20 -12.80
N THR A 61 -6.24 -2.41 -12.80
CA THR A 61 -7.28 -2.46 -13.84
C THR A 61 -6.96 -1.71 -15.12
N VAL A 62 -6.02 -0.75 -15.10
CA VAL A 62 -5.59 -0.02 -16.33
C VAL A 62 -4.39 -0.70 -17.01
N SER A 63 -3.78 -1.69 -16.35
CA SER A 63 -2.71 -2.51 -16.90
C SER A 63 -3.26 -3.77 -17.57
N GLY A 64 -3.91 -3.60 -18.71
CA GLY A 64 -3.94 -4.62 -19.76
C GLY A 64 -2.54 -4.84 -20.36
N LYS A 65 -1.54 -5.17 -19.54
CA LYS A 65 -0.25 -5.67 -19.97
C LYS A 65 -0.14 -7.12 -19.54
N SER A 66 -0.50 -7.96 -20.49
CA SER A 66 0.23 -9.18 -20.80
C SER A 66 1.73 -8.94 -20.65
N ASP A 67 2.36 -9.60 -19.69
CA ASP A 67 3.76 -9.96 -19.80
C ASP A 67 3.89 -11.44 -19.43
N THR A 68 3.82 -12.22 -20.49
CA THR A 68 4.43 -13.53 -20.65
C THR A 68 5.83 -13.56 -20.03
N ALA A 69 6.19 -14.73 -19.49
CA ALA A 69 7.48 -15.12 -18.95
C ALA A 69 8.72 -14.48 -19.59
N VAL A 70 9.79 -14.32 -18.79
CA VAL A 70 11.08 -14.95 -19.11
C VAL A 70 11.86 -15.24 -17.84
N SER A 71 12.06 -16.53 -17.60
CA SER A 71 13.19 -17.07 -16.86
C SER A 71 14.45 -16.88 -17.70
N GLY A 72 15.58 -16.57 -17.10
CA GLY A 72 16.85 -16.54 -17.84
C GLY A 72 17.98 -15.93 -17.05
N LYS A 73 18.45 -16.66 -16.05
CA LYS A 73 19.76 -16.44 -15.43
C LYS A 73 20.73 -17.41 -16.09
N SER A 74 21.60 -16.91 -16.97
CA SER A 74 23.01 -17.31 -17.23
C SER A 74 23.42 -16.80 -18.60
#